data_AF-A0A3B1BNX0-F1
#
_entry.id   AF-A0A3B1BNX0-F1
#
_cell.length_a   1.000
_cell.length_b   1.000
_cell.length_c   1.000
_cell.angle_alpha   90.00
_cell.angle_beta   90.00
_cell.angle_gamma   90.00
#
_symmetry.space_group_name_H-M   'P 1'
#
loop_
_entity.id
_entity.type
_entity.pdbx_description
1 polymer ?
#
loop_
_entity_poly.entity_id
_entity_poly.type
_entity_poly.pdbx_seq_one_letter_code
_entity_poly.pdbx_strand_id
1 'polypeptide(L)'
;MSSKAEQVSVAAIKTGITHQMTGNEAMARGAWEAGIKVASAYPGTPSTEIMENMSHYPAGDIKAQWATNEKVGLDVAIGGSFAGVRSLTMMKHVGLNVASDALMSQSYIGAHGGLVLIVC
;
A
#
# COMPACT_ATOMS: atom_id res chain seq x y z
N MET A 1 -20.50 -15.77 2.79
CA MET A 1 -19.53 -16.66 2.08
C MET A 1 -18.18 -15.95 2.01
N SER A 2 -17.60 -15.68 3.18
CA SER A 2 -16.27 -15.07 3.31
C SER A 2 -15.22 -16.13 2.98
N SER A 3 -14.28 -15.75 2.11
CA SER A 3 -13.31 -16.63 1.47
C SER A 3 -12.35 -17.23 2.49
N LYS A 4 -12.16 -18.56 2.41
CA LYS A 4 -11.26 -19.37 3.25
C LYS A 4 -9.80 -18.87 3.34
N ALA A 5 -9.37 -17.94 2.49
CA ALA A 5 -8.00 -17.42 2.48
C ALA A 5 -7.70 -16.50 3.68
N GLU A 6 -8.70 -15.79 4.19
CA GLU A 6 -8.53 -14.72 5.19
C GLU A 6 -8.26 -15.25 6.60
N GLN A 7 -8.79 -16.43 6.93
CA GLN A 7 -8.62 -17.05 8.25
C GLN A 7 -7.31 -17.83 8.42
N VAL A 8 -6.62 -18.18 7.33
CA VAL A 8 -5.44 -19.06 7.37
C VAL A 8 -4.17 -18.32 7.83
N SER A 9 -4.14 -17.00 7.73
CA SER A 9 -2.87 -16.27 7.63
C SER A 9 -2.36 -15.69 8.96
N VAL A 10 -3.24 -15.21 9.84
CA VAL A 10 -2.90 -14.72 11.19
C VAL A 10 -2.74 -15.89 12.17
N ALA A 11 -3.42 -17.01 11.92
CA ALA A 11 -3.24 -18.25 12.68
C ALA A 11 -1.86 -18.91 12.44
N ALA A 12 -1.31 -18.78 11.22
CA ALA A 12 -0.09 -19.46 10.81
C ALA A 12 1.19 -19.06 11.59
N ILE A 13 1.28 -17.78 12.01
CA ILE A 13 2.45 -17.27 12.76
C ILE A 13 2.52 -17.89 14.16
N LYS A 14 1.36 -18.20 14.77
CA LYS A 14 1.31 -18.89 16.08
C LYS A 14 1.56 -20.40 16.00
N THR A 15 1.48 -21.00 14.81
CA THR A 15 1.60 -22.46 14.61
C THR A 15 2.97 -22.94 14.12
N GLY A 16 3.96 -22.05 13.96
CA GLY A 16 5.31 -22.44 13.51
C GLY A 16 5.42 -22.79 12.02
N ILE A 17 4.43 -22.39 11.21
CA ILE A 17 4.45 -22.60 9.76
C ILE A 17 5.04 -21.35 9.11
N THR A 18 6.24 -21.48 8.55
CA THR A 18 6.92 -20.40 7.82
C THR A 18 6.60 -20.51 6.32
N HIS A 19 6.12 -19.41 5.74
CA HIS A 19 5.93 -19.30 4.29
C HIS A 19 7.07 -18.44 3.72
N GLN A 20 7.72 -18.93 2.66
CA GLN A 20 8.65 -18.08 1.92
C GLN A 20 7.87 -17.07 1.10
N MET A 21 8.26 -15.80 1.19
CA MET A 21 7.64 -14.69 0.48
C MET A 21 8.73 -13.86 -0.17
N THR A 22 8.43 -13.28 -1.33
CA THR A 22 9.25 -12.19 -1.87
C THR A 22 9.14 -10.97 -0.97
N GLY A 23 10.09 -10.03 -1.05
CA GLY A 23 10.01 -8.77 -0.31
C GLY A 23 8.74 -7.98 -0.65
N ASN A 24 8.32 -8.02 -1.92
CA ASN A 24 7.13 -7.33 -2.40
C ASN A 24 5.83 -7.93 -1.82
N GLU A 25 5.73 -9.26 -1.79
CA GLU A 25 4.63 -9.97 -1.12
C GLU A 25 4.58 -9.65 0.37
N ALA A 26 5.74 -9.64 1.04
CA ALA A 26 5.84 -9.36 2.46
C ALA A 26 5.42 -7.91 2.79
N MET A 27 5.81 -6.94 1.97
CA MET A 27 5.38 -5.55 2.10
C MET A 27 3.87 -5.38 1.90
N ALA A 28 3.30 -6.00 0.88
CA ALA A 28 1.85 -5.99 0.65
C ALA A 28 1.10 -6.62 1.84
N ARG A 29 1.55 -7.78 2.31
CA ARG A 29 0.97 -8.46 3.46
C ARG A 29 1.03 -7.62 4.74
N GLY A 30 2.19 -7.06 5.05
CA GLY A 30 2.36 -6.21 6.22
C GLY A 30 1.49 -4.96 6.15
N ALA A 31 1.35 -4.35 4.97
CA ALA A 31 0.48 -3.20 4.76
C ALA A 31 -1.01 -3.54 5.00
N TRP A 32 -1.49 -4.67 4.47
CA TRP A 32 -2.86 -5.12 4.69
C TRP A 32 -3.13 -5.46 6.17
N GLU A 33 -2.23 -6.21 6.81
CA GLU A 33 -2.34 -6.54 8.25
C GLU A 33 -2.27 -5.29 9.15
N ALA A 34 -1.54 -4.26 8.74
CA ALA A 34 -1.51 -2.96 9.41
C ALA A 34 -2.79 -2.14 9.22
N GLY A 35 -3.79 -2.66 8.48
CA GLY A 35 -5.09 -2.02 8.30
C GLY A 35 -5.08 -0.85 7.32
N ILE A 36 -4.20 -0.87 6.31
CA ILE A 36 -4.29 0.06 5.17
C ILE A 36 -5.64 -0.13 4.48
N LYS A 37 -6.35 0.99 4.24
CA LYS A 37 -7.65 1.03 3.56
C LYS A 37 -7.59 1.59 2.16
N VAL A 38 -6.55 2.36 1.84
CA VAL A 38 -6.34 2.94 0.50
C VAL A 38 -4.91 2.65 0.05
N ALA A 39 -4.75 2.05 -1.12
CA ALA A 39 -3.47 1.90 -1.79
C ALA A 39 -3.58 2.43 -3.22
N SER A 40 -2.68 3.35 -3.60
CA SER A 40 -2.66 3.91 -4.95
C SER A 40 -1.23 4.07 -5.44
N ALA A 41 -0.95 3.64 -6.67
CA ALA A 41 0.39 3.67 -7.26
C ALA A 41 0.32 3.74 -8.79
N TYR A 42 1.45 3.99 -9.43
CA TYR A 42 1.61 3.89 -10.88
C TYR A 42 2.51 2.70 -11.21
N PRO A 43 2.23 1.91 -12.27
CA PRO A 43 3.06 0.76 -12.62
C PRO A 43 4.52 1.16 -12.89
N GLY A 44 5.46 0.44 -12.26
CA GLY A 44 6.88 0.66 -12.43
C GLY A 44 7.70 -0.30 -11.60
N THR A 45 8.55 -1.11 -12.26
CA THR A 45 9.48 -2.00 -11.55
C THR A 45 10.48 -1.17 -10.74
N PRO A 46 10.87 -1.63 -9.53
CA PRO A 46 10.54 -2.91 -8.88
C PRO A 46 9.31 -2.86 -7.94
N SER A 47 8.47 -1.83 -8.04
CA SER A 47 7.34 -1.57 -7.12
C SER A 47 5.99 -2.13 -7.58
N THR A 48 5.89 -2.64 -8.80
CA THR A 48 4.62 -3.08 -9.40
C THR A 48 4.04 -4.27 -8.63
N GLU A 49 4.87 -5.24 -8.26
CA GLU A 49 4.47 -6.51 -7.68
C GLU A 49 3.91 -6.33 -6.26
N ILE A 50 4.49 -5.42 -5.47
CA ILE A 50 3.74 -4.32 -4.82
C ILE A 50 2.20 -4.38 -4.78
N MET A 51 1.67 -3.55 -5.65
CA MET A 51 0.26 -3.29 -5.86
C MET A 51 -0.46 -4.52 -6.42
N GLU A 52 0.20 -5.34 -7.24
CA GLU A 52 -0.39 -6.59 -7.75
C GLU A 52 -0.75 -7.52 -6.59
N ASN A 53 0.16 -7.71 -5.63
CA ASN A 53 -0.13 -8.48 -4.41
C ASN A 53 -1.22 -7.83 -3.56
N MET A 54 -1.22 -6.50 -3.46
CA MET A 54 -2.27 -5.77 -2.73
C MET A 54 -3.67 -5.98 -3.35
N SER A 55 -3.75 -6.15 -4.67
CA SER A 55 -5.01 -6.35 -5.39
C SER A 55 -5.70 -7.69 -5.09
N HIS A 56 -4.97 -8.64 -4.50
CA HIS A 56 -5.52 -9.94 -4.10
C HIS A 56 -6.28 -9.93 -2.77
N TYR A 57 -6.14 -8.87 -1.97
CA TYR A 57 -6.90 -8.73 -0.73
C TYR A 57 -8.35 -8.29 -0.99
N PRO A 58 -9.30 -8.62 -0.10
CA PRO A 58 -10.71 -8.32 -0.31
C PRO A 58 -10.96 -6.82 -0.55
N ALA A 59 -11.75 -6.49 -1.57
CA ALA A 59 -12.10 -5.10 -1.88
C ALA A 59 -12.88 -4.38 -0.76
N GLY A 60 -13.48 -5.13 0.17
CA GLY A 60 -14.08 -4.60 1.39
C GLY A 60 -13.07 -4.17 2.46
N ASP A 61 -11.84 -4.70 2.40
CA ASP A 61 -10.78 -4.38 3.34
C ASP A 61 -9.93 -3.22 2.86
N ILE A 62 -9.60 -3.20 1.57
CA ILE A 62 -8.70 -2.23 0.96
C ILE A 62 -9.17 -1.83 -0.44
N LYS A 63 -9.12 -0.53 -0.71
CA LYS A 63 -9.24 0.04 -2.05
C LYS A 63 -7.85 0.17 -2.66
N ALA A 64 -7.42 -0.86 -3.38
CA ALA A 64 -6.19 -0.87 -4.18
C ALA A 64 -6.50 -0.43 -5.62
N GLN A 65 -5.75 0.53 -6.16
CA GLN A 65 -5.96 1.03 -7.52
C GLN A 65 -4.67 1.51 -8.20
N TRP A 66 -4.66 1.44 -9.53
CA TRP A 66 -3.67 2.11 -10.35
C TRP A 66 -4.06 3.57 -10.57
N ALA A 67 -3.08 4.45 -10.45
CA ALA A 67 -3.17 5.87 -10.75
C ALA A 67 -2.68 6.15 -12.18
N THR A 68 -2.88 7.39 -12.64
CA THR A 68 -2.40 7.84 -13.96
C THR A 68 -0.91 8.16 -14.00
N ASN A 69 -0.31 8.53 -12.86
CA ASN A 69 1.13 8.72 -12.66
C ASN A 69 1.47 8.69 -11.15
N GLU A 70 2.75 8.77 -10.80
CA GLU A 70 3.25 8.70 -9.42
C GLU A 70 2.71 9.83 -8.54
N LYS A 71 2.63 11.04 -9.08
CA LYS A 71 2.07 12.21 -8.37
C LYS A 71 0.61 11.96 -7.99
N VAL A 72 -0.21 11.51 -8.93
CA VAL A 72 -1.63 11.18 -8.68
C VAL A 72 -1.75 9.98 -7.74
N GLY A 73 -0.82 9.02 -7.81
CA GLY A 73 -0.73 7.93 -6.86
C GLY A 73 -0.57 8.43 -5.42
N LEU A 74 0.37 9.36 -5.20
CA LEU A 74 0.59 9.99 -3.91
C LEU A 74 -0.60 10.84 -3.46
N ASP A 75 -1.19 11.66 -4.33
CA ASP A 75 -2.35 12.49 -3.98
C ASP A 75 -3.55 11.68 -3.50
N VAL A 76 -3.83 10.54 -4.12
CA VAL A 76 -4.90 9.65 -3.69
C VAL A 76 -4.60 9.10 -2.29
N ALA A 77 -3.36 8.69 -2.03
CA ALA A 77 -2.96 8.20 -0.71
C ALA A 77 -3.06 9.30 0.35
N ILE A 78 -2.63 10.53 0.02
CA ILE A 78 -2.80 11.73 0.85
C ILE A 78 -4.28 11.96 1.17
N GLY A 79 -5.15 11.94 0.15
CA GLY A 79 -6.59 12.11 0.32
C GLY A 79 -7.21 11.06 1.25
N GLY A 80 -6.80 9.80 1.11
CA GLY A 80 -7.21 8.75 2.06
C GLY A 80 -6.72 9.02 3.49
N SER A 81 -5.50 9.53 3.67
CA SER A 81 -4.97 9.89 4.98
C SER A 81 -5.76 11.03 5.61
N PHE A 82 -6.10 12.08 4.84
CA PHE A 82 -6.95 13.17 5.32
C PHE A 82 -8.37 12.72 5.68
N ALA A 83 -8.92 11.74 4.96
CA ALA A 83 -10.18 11.09 5.32
C ALA A 83 -10.10 10.25 6.61
N GLY A 84 -8.93 10.15 7.25
CA GLY A 84 -8.74 9.50 8.55
C GLY A 84 -8.42 8.01 8.48
N VAL A 85 -8.18 7.45 7.29
CA VAL A 85 -7.77 6.05 7.12
C VAL A 85 -6.27 5.93 6.91
N ARG A 86 -5.74 4.71 7.07
CA ARG A 86 -4.33 4.44 6.73
C ARG A 86 -4.21 4.23 5.21
N SER A 87 -3.27 4.93 4.61
CA SER A 87 -3.04 4.96 3.17
C SER A 87 -1.62 4.63 2.79
N LEU A 88 -1.46 4.03 1.62
CA LEU A 88 -0.20 3.57 1.07
C LEU A 88 -0.03 4.06 -0.37
N THR A 89 1.17 4.47 -0.71
CA THR A 89 1.63 4.53 -2.10
C THR A 89 2.99 3.86 -2.24
N MET A 90 3.31 3.40 -3.45
CA MET A 90 4.56 2.71 -3.76
C MET A 90 5.08 3.13 -5.12
N MET A 91 6.39 3.35 -5.22
CA MET A 91 7.08 3.75 -6.44
C MET A 91 8.59 3.57 -6.27
N LYS A 92 9.35 3.63 -7.36
CA LYS A 92 10.81 3.76 -7.27
C LYS A 92 11.26 5.18 -6.96
N HIS A 93 12.51 5.35 -6.53
CA HIS A 93 13.09 6.66 -6.22
C HIS A 93 12.91 7.74 -7.32
N VAL A 94 13.08 7.43 -8.61
CA VAL A 94 12.81 8.42 -9.68
C VAL A 94 11.32 8.74 -9.86
N GLY A 95 10.44 7.82 -9.50
CA GLY A 95 8.99 8.09 -9.43
C GLY A 95 8.65 9.02 -8.27
N LEU A 96 9.35 8.89 -7.14
CA LEU A 96 9.24 9.82 -6.03
C LEU A 96 9.67 11.24 -6.43
N ASN A 97 10.66 11.37 -7.33
CA ASN A 97 11.03 12.67 -7.88
C ASN A 97 9.87 13.30 -8.66
N VAL A 98 9.09 12.52 -9.42
CA VAL A 98 7.87 12.99 -10.11
C VAL A 98 6.81 13.45 -9.11
N ALA A 99 6.69 12.77 -7.97
CA ALA A 99 5.74 13.09 -6.91
C ALA A 99 6.27 14.11 -5.87
N SER A 100 7.48 14.65 -6.06
CA SER A 100 8.19 15.42 -5.03
C SER A 100 7.46 16.68 -4.58
N ASP A 101 6.82 17.40 -5.49
CA ASP A 101 6.03 18.60 -5.17
C ASP A 101 4.89 18.30 -4.17
N ALA A 102 4.14 17.23 -4.43
CA ALA A 102 3.09 16.76 -3.54
C ALA A 102 3.66 16.26 -2.20
N LEU A 103 4.79 15.54 -2.21
CA LEU A 103 5.46 15.07 -1.01
C LEU A 103 5.95 16.22 -0.12
N MET A 104 6.61 17.23 -0.70
CA MET A 104 7.13 18.37 0.03
C MET A 104 5.99 19.15 0.68
N SER A 105 4.90 19.38 -0.07
CA SER A 105 3.70 20.00 0.46
C SER A 105 3.10 19.20 1.62
N GLN A 106 2.98 17.88 1.45
CA GLN A 106 2.43 17.00 2.48
C GLN A 106 3.28 16.95 3.75
N SER A 107 4.61 17.08 3.64
CA SER A 107 5.51 17.08 4.79
C SER A 107 5.23 18.25 5.75
N TYR A 108 4.75 19.38 5.21
CA TYR A 108 4.36 20.55 5.98
C TYR A 108 2.94 20.45 6.55
N ILE A 109 2.00 19.90 5.79
CA ILE A 109 0.59 19.78 6.17
C ILE A 109 0.39 18.68 7.23
N GLY A 110 1.21 17.62 7.20
CA GLY A 110 1.10 16.47 8.08
C GLY A 110 0.08 15.44 7.60
N ALA A 111 -0.21 14.44 8.42
CA ALA A 111 -1.18 13.37 8.12
C ALA A 111 -2.22 13.28 9.25
N HIS A 112 -3.47 12.99 8.90
CA HIS A 112 -4.55 12.80 9.90
C HIS A 112 -4.70 11.32 10.28
N GLY A 113 -4.85 10.44 9.28
CA GLY A 113 -4.76 9.00 9.46
C GLY A 113 -3.30 8.53 9.44
N GLY A 114 -3.02 7.52 8.62
CA GLY A 114 -1.65 7.06 8.34
C GLY A 114 -1.29 7.27 6.88
N LEU A 115 -0.06 7.69 6.59
CA LEU A 115 0.45 7.78 5.23
C LEU A 115 1.82 7.10 5.17
N VAL A 116 1.92 6.04 4.39
CA VAL A 116 3.17 5.30 4.16
C VAL A 116 3.54 5.38 2.68
N LEU A 117 4.81 5.63 2.41
CA LEU A 117 5.39 5.59 1.08
C LEU A 117 6.42 4.46 1.05
N ILE A 118 6.21 3.46 0.21
CA ILE A 118 7.25 2.46 -0.08
C ILE A 118 8.08 2.97 -1.26
N VAL A 119 9.38 3.13 -1.04
CA VAL A 119 10.33 3.60 -2.04
C VAL A 119 11.37 2.51 -2.27
N CYS A 120 11.45 2.01 -3.49
CA CYS A 120 12.37 0.93 -3.89
C CYS A 120 13.19 1.25 -5.15
#